data_AF-A0A1Q7W8G7-F1
#
_entry.id   AF-A0A1Q7W8G7-F1
#
_cell.length_a   1.000
_cell.length_b   1.000
_cell.length_c   1.000
_cell.angle_alpha   90.00
_cell.angle_beta   90.00
_cell.angle_gamma   90.00
#
_symmetry.space_group_name_H-M   'P 1'
#
loop_
_entity.id
_entity.type
_entity.pdbx_description
1 polymer ?
#
loop_
_entity_poly.entity_id
_entity_poly.type
_entity_poly.pdbx_seq_one_letter_code
_entity_poly.pdbx_strand_id
1 'polypeptide(L)' 'MRLDNLDNPPIGSFSIASTGGWQNWRTVPANIAPTSGVHDVYISFDSGQPLPFVSLHWLDFGP' A
#
# COMPACT_ATOMS: atom_id res chain seq x y z
N MET A 1 -3.73 3.07 2.95
CA MET A 1 -3.95 1.96 3.90
C MET A 1 -5.02 2.39 4.89
N ARG A 2 -6.01 1.53 5.14
CA ARG A 2 -7.15 1.79 6.04
C ARG A 2 -7.39 0.58 6.92
N LEU A 3 -8.01 0.79 8.07
CA LEU A 3 -8.37 -0.26 9.02
C LEU A 3 -9.87 -0.45 9.04
N ASP A 4 -10.31 -1.71 9.12
CA ASP A 4 -11.67 -2.22 9.33
C ASP A 4 -12.71 -1.90 8.23
N ASN A 5 -12.56 -0.77 7.53
CA ASN A 5 -13.46 -0.34 6.45
C ASN A 5 -12.71 0.52 5.42
N LEU A 6 -13.06 0.39 4.14
CA LEU A 6 -12.49 1.17 3.03
C LEU A 6 -12.89 2.66 3.06
N ASP A 7 -13.97 3.02 3.76
CA ASP A 7 -14.43 4.41 3.91
C ASP A 7 -13.76 5.14 5.09
N ASN A 8 -13.03 4.41 5.96
CA ASN A 8 -12.33 5.02 7.07
C ASN A 8 -11.18 5.93 6.60
N PRO A 9 -10.77 6.92 7.41
CA PRO A 9 -9.57 7.72 7.13
C PRO A 9 -8.33 6.83 6.95
N PRO A 10 -7.47 7.12 5.97
CA PRO A 10 -6.26 6.34 5.77
C PRO A 10 -5.29 6.54 6.94
N ILE A 11 -4.71 5.45 7.41
CA ILE A 11 -3.63 5.45 8.42
C ILE A 11 -2.25 5.64 7.78
N GLY A 12 -2.14 5.55 6.45
CA GLY A 12 -0.88 5.76 5.75
C GLY A 12 -1.01 5.62 4.24
N SER A 13 0.01 6.11 3.52
CA SER A 13 0.11 6.09 2.07
C SER A 13 1.56 6.03 1.62
N PHE A 14 1.79 5.51 0.42
CA PHE A 14 3.10 5.44 -0.21
C PHE A 14 2.97 5.69 -1.71
N SER A 15 3.98 6.34 -2.28
CA SER A 15 4.06 6.60 -3.71
C SER A 15 4.92 5.54 -4.38
N ILE A 16 4.44 4.99 -5.50
CA ILE A 16 5.17 4.00 -6.29
C ILE A 16 5.74 4.69 -7.52
N ALA A 17 7.05 4.55 -7.73
CA ALA A 17 7.72 4.97 -8.95
C ALA A 17 7.94 3.76 -9.86
N SER A 18 8.16 4.02 -11.17
CA SER A 18 8.53 2.96 -12.10
C SER A 18 9.77 2.22 -11.62
N THR A 19 9.68 0.89 -11.54
CA THR A 19 10.80 0.00 -11.19
C THR A 19 11.58 -0.47 -12.41
N GLY A 20 11.19 -0.05 -13.62
CA GLY A 20 11.82 -0.45 -14.87
C GLY A 20 11.27 -1.74 -15.50
N GLY A 21 10.17 -2.29 -14.99
CA GLY A 21 9.47 -3.45 -15.59
C GLY A 21 8.73 -4.32 -14.57
N TRP A 22 7.83 -5.18 -15.05
CA TRP A 22 6.95 -6.02 -14.21
C TRP A 22 7.66 -7.01 -13.28
N GLN A 23 8.91 -7.38 -13.61
CA GLN A 23 9.72 -8.32 -12.85
C GLN A 23 10.92 -7.64 -12.16
N ASN A 24 10.99 -6.30 -12.22
CA ASN A 24 11.96 -5.53 -11.47
C ASN A 24 11.32 -5.08 -10.16
N TRP A 25 11.79 -5.64 -9.05
CA TRP A 25 11.19 -5.48 -7.74
C TRP A 25 11.94 -4.44 -6.90
N ARG A 26 11.18 -3.64 -6.12
CA ARG A 26 11.72 -2.81 -5.04
C ARG A 26 10.83 -2.88 -3.81
N THR A 27 11.46 -2.88 -2.65
CA THR A 27 10.78 -2.62 -1.37
C THR A 27 10.55 -1.12 -1.22
N VAL A 28 9.30 -0.72 -1.00
CA VAL A 28 8.91 0.67 -0.79
C VAL A 28 8.52 0.86 0.67
N PRO A 29 9.22 1.69 1.45
CA PRO A 29 8.82 1.99 2.82
C PRO A 29 7.56 2.84 2.85
N ALA A 30 6.70 2.61 3.83
CA ALA A 30 5.49 3.39 4.06
C ALA A 30 5.40 3.74 5.55
N ASN A 31 5.24 5.02 5.85
CA ASN A 31 4.93 5.45 7.21
C ASN A 31 3.42 5.28 7.44
N ILE A 32 3.06 4.74 8.60
CA ILE A 32 1.69 4.63 9.07
C ILE A 32 1.52 5.32 10.42
N ALA A 33 0.32 5.78 10.72
CA ALA A 33 -0.05 6.26 12.04
C ALA A 33 0.11 5.13 13.08
N PRO A 34 0.46 5.46 14.33
CA PRO A 34 0.47 4.48 15.42
C PRO A 34 -0.90 3.80 15.55
N THR A 35 -0.90 2.48 15.60
CA THR A 35 -2.09 1.63 15.66
C THR A 35 -1.88 0.52 16.69
N SER A 36 -2.97 0.03 17.29
CA SER A 36 -2.91 -1.03 18.30
C SER A 36 -4.14 -1.93 18.21
N GLY A 37 -4.01 -3.16 18.69
CA GLY A 37 -5.08 -4.16 18.59
C GLY A 37 -5.06 -4.93 17.28
N VAL A 38 -6.15 -5.64 17.01
CA VAL A 38 -6.32 -6.49 15.82
C VAL A 38 -7.32 -5.80 14.89
N HIS A 39 -6.93 -5.61 13.64
CA HIS A 39 -7.71 -4.92 12.62
C HIS A 39 -7.65 -5.66 11.29
N ASP A 40 -8.71 -5.53 10.51
CA ASP A 40 -8.66 -5.89 9.08
C ASP A 40 -7.97 -4.75 8.32
N VAL A 41 -6.94 -5.08 7.53
CA VAL A 41 -6.18 -4.07 6.78
C VAL A 41 -6.62 -4.03 5.32
N TYR A 42 -6.98 -2.84 4.87
CA TYR A 42 -7.35 -2.56 3.49
C TYR A 42 -6.27 -1.73 2.78
N ILE A 43 -5.84 -2.22 1.62
CA ILE A 43 -4.89 -1.54 0.73
C ILE A 43 -5.57 -1.25 -0.60
N SER A 44 -5.71 0.05 -0.88
CA SER A 44 -6.23 0.56 -2.14
C SER A 44 -5.07 0.98 -3.03
N PHE A 45 -5.12 0.61 -4.31
CA PHE A 45 -4.19 1.08 -5.32
C PHE A 45 -4.95 2.02 -6.25
N ASP A 46 -4.48 3.26 -6.36
CA ASP A 46 -5.11 4.29 -7.18
C ASP A 46 -4.12 4.80 -8.23
N SER A 47 -4.62 5.02 -9.43
CA SER A 47 -3.86 5.53 -10.56
C SER A 47 -4.73 6.51 -11.36
N GLY A 48 -4.09 7.54 -11.92
CA GLY A 48 -4.74 8.45 -12.87
C GLY A 48 -4.91 7.85 -14.28
N GLN A 49 -4.55 6.59 -14.48
CA GLN A 49 -4.57 5.89 -15.77
C GLN A 49 -5.38 4.58 -15.66
N PRO A 50 -6.09 4.17 -16.72
CA PRO A 50 -6.93 2.96 -16.71
C PRO A 50 -6.16 1.65 -16.95
N LEU A 51 -4.85 1.71 -17.13
CA LEU A 51 -4.01 0.54 -17.42
C LEU A 51 -3.49 -0.11 -16.13
N PRO A 52 -3.13 -1.42 -16.15
CA PRO A 52 -2.39 -2.04 -15.05
C PRO A 52 -1.12 -1.24 -14.74
N PHE A 53 -0.91 -0.90 -13.46
CA PHE A 53 0.16 0.03 -13.07
C PHE A 53 1.06 -0.49 -11.94
N VAL A 54 0.71 -1.59 -11.28
CA VAL A 54 1.49 -2.14 -10.17
C VAL A 54 1.28 -3.65 -10.03
N SER A 55 2.34 -4.35 -9.64
CA SER A 55 2.28 -5.72 -9.11
C SER A 55 2.64 -5.71 -7.64
N LEU A 56 1.88 -6.43 -6.82
CA LEU A 56 2.19 -6.65 -5.40
C LEU A 56 2.70 -8.08 -5.22
N HIS A 57 3.83 -8.25 -4.54
CA HIS A 57 4.37 -9.57 -4.20
C HIS A 57 4.13 -9.90 -2.73
N TRP A 58 4.57 -9.02 -1.83
CA TRP A 58 4.37 -9.14 -0.40
C TRP A 58 4.19 -7.77 0.23
N LEU A 59 3.65 -7.78 1.44
CA LEU A 59 3.59 -6.66 2.36
C LEU A 59 3.98 -7.18 3.74
N ASP A 60 4.73 -6.37 4.48
CA ASP A 60 5.12 -6.64 5.84
C ASP A 60 4.94 -5.38 6.69
N PHE A 61 4.73 -5.56 7.99
CA PHE A 61 4.65 -4.46 8.94
C PHE A 61 5.93 -4.41 9.75
N GLY A 62 6.57 -3.24 9.74
CA GLY A 62 7.70 -2.98 10.61
C GLY A 62 7.33 -3.13 12.09
N PRO A 63 8.35 -3.24 12.96
CA PRO A 63 8.15 -3.38 14.41
C PRO A 63 7.40 -2.21 15.05
#